data_AF-A0AAV2QD95-F1
#
_entry.id   AF-A0AAV2QD95-F1
#
_cell.length_a   1.000
_cell.length_b   1.000
_cell.length_c   1.000
_cell.angle_alpha   90.00
_cell.angle_beta   90.00
_cell.angle_gamma   90.00
#
_symmetry.space_group_name_H-M   'P 1'
#
loop_
_entity.id
_entity.type
_entity.pdbx_description
1 polymer ?
#
loop_
_entity_poly.entity_id
_entity_poly.type
_entity_poly.pdbx_seq_one_letter_code
_entity_poly.pdbx_strand_id
1 'polypeptide(L)'
;MYRQMAAEKGLPSDCIAIAEVNGEMFCSVDKMKEVVQAGGTSKSNTYSIDHHFPGGESSEIGVILYADIATSEFKSFHLALKTLAESGTVDYVLRHYSKRENSRNVRLSGYGVELQIKSSEYKAQDDTKIEEDGNKEDDEEQEAEIEGFLFSKLE
;
A
#
# COMPACT_ATOMS: atom_id res chain seq x y z
N MET A 1 2.03 0.96 8.57
CA MET A 1 3.12 1.17 9.54
C MET A 1 2.75 0.69 10.94
N TYR A 2 1.75 1.28 11.62
CA TYR A 2 1.37 0.86 12.98
C TYR A 2 1.02 -0.63 13.13
N ARG A 3 0.39 -1.24 12.12
CA ARG A 3 0.17 -2.70 12.09
C ARG A 3 1.47 -3.51 12.15
N GLN A 4 2.51 -3.09 11.41
CA GLN A 4 3.81 -3.77 11.39
C GLN A 4 4.51 -3.61 12.75
N MET A 5 4.51 -2.39 13.29
CA MET A 5 5.06 -2.11 14.63
C MET A 5 4.40 -2.96 15.71
N ALA A 6 3.07 -3.07 15.66
CA ALA A 6 2.29 -3.89 16.57
C ALA A 6 2.64 -5.39 16.48
N ALA A 7 2.89 -5.90 15.26
CA ALA A 7 3.30 -7.29 15.05
C ALA A 7 4.71 -7.57 15.58
N GLU A 8 5.67 -6.68 15.32
CA GLU A 8 7.06 -6.79 15.81
C GLU A 8 7.16 -6.69 17.33
N LYS A 9 6.26 -5.91 17.94
CA LYS A 9 6.25 -5.70 19.39
C LYS A 9 5.69 -6.90 20.18
N GLY A 10 5.03 -7.84 19.52
CA GLY A 10 4.50 -9.05 20.17
C GLY A 10 3.31 -8.76 21.10
N LEU A 11 2.33 -7.98 20.63
CA LEU A 11 1.13 -7.66 21.40
C LEU A 11 0.37 -8.92 21.87
N PRO A 12 -0.20 -8.93 23.09
CA PRO A 12 -1.02 -10.03 23.60
C PRO A 12 -2.15 -10.41 22.65
N SER A 13 -2.32 -11.71 22.40
CA SER A 13 -3.36 -12.23 21.50
C SER A 13 -4.76 -12.11 22.08
N ASP A 14 -4.90 -11.96 23.39
CA ASP A 14 -6.15 -12.19 24.10
C ASP A 14 -7.05 -10.95 24.15
N CYS A 15 -6.56 -9.82 23.63
CA CYS A 15 -7.14 -8.51 23.83
C CYS A 15 -7.28 -7.76 22.50
N ILE A 16 -8.32 -6.93 22.40
CA ILE A 16 -8.61 -6.13 21.21
C ILE A 16 -8.00 -4.72 21.32
N ALA A 17 -8.01 -4.16 22.53
CA ALA A 17 -7.37 -2.90 22.88
C ALA A 17 -6.31 -3.15 23.96
N ILE A 18 -5.13 -2.59 23.77
CA ILE A 18 -3.96 -2.84 24.60
C ILE A 18 -3.30 -1.49 24.88
N ALA A 19 -3.19 -1.12 26.16
CA ALA A 19 -2.44 0.05 26.60
C ALA A 19 -1.03 -0.37 27.00
N GLU A 20 -0.03 0.31 26.48
CA GLU A 20 1.36 0.16 26.87
C GLU A 20 1.76 1.30 27.81
N VAL A 21 2.22 0.96 29.00
CA VAL A 21 2.74 1.90 30.01
C VAL A 21 4.08 1.35 30.51
N ASN A 22 5.15 2.13 30.44
CA ASN A 22 6.49 1.71 30.87
C ASN A 22 7.00 0.40 30.22
N GLY A 23 6.56 0.09 29.00
CA GLY A 23 6.90 -1.15 28.29
C GLY A 23 6.08 -2.37 28.72
N GLU A 24 5.24 -2.25 29.75
CA GLU A 24 4.27 -3.26 30.15
C GLU A 24 2.95 -3.07 29.40
N MET A 25 2.27 -4.18 29.10
CA MET A 25 1.05 -4.19 28.29
C MET A 25 -0.16 -4.58 29.11
N PHE A 26 -1.23 -3.79 28.99
CA PHE A 26 -2.45 -3.92 29.78
C PHE A 26 -3.69 -4.01 28.91
N CYS A 27 -4.54 -4.99 29.19
CA CYS A 27 -5.81 -5.18 28.50
C CYS A 27 -7.02 -4.61 29.25
N SER A 28 -6.82 -4.13 30.49
CA SER A 28 -7.87 -3.52 31.30
C SER A 28 -7.52 -2.07 31.62
N VAL A 29 -8.53 -1.21 31.54
CA VAL A 29 -8.43 0.21 31.91
C VAL A 29 -8.07 0.37 33.39
N ASP A 30 -8.62 -0.45 34.28
CA ASP A 30 -8.40 -0.30 35.72
C ASP A 30 -6.95 -0.62 36.09
N LYS A 31 -6.41 -1.74 35.57
CA LYS A 31 -5.00 -2.11 35.76
C LYS A 31 -4.04 -1.06 35.21
N MET A 32 -4.37 -0.51 34.04
CA MET A 32 -3.58 0.57 33.45
C MET A 32 -3.61 1.82 34.34
N LYS A 33 -4.76 2.20 34.90
CA LYS A 33 -4.86 3.34 35.83
C LYS A 33 -4.04 3.13 37.09
N GLU A 34 -4.07 1.92 37.66
CA GLU A 34 -3.27 1.58 38.84
C GLU A 34 -1.77 1.79 38.59
N VAL A 35 -1.26 1.35 37.43
CA VAL A 35 0.15 1.52 37.06
C VAL A 35 0.51 2.98 36.76
N VAL A 36 -0.39 3.72 36.09
CA VAL A 36 -0.20 5.17 35.89
C VAL A 36 -0.16 5.92 37.22
N GLN A 37 -0.97 5.53 38.20
CA GLN A 37 -1.00 6.14 39.54
C GLN A 37 0.19 5.74 40.41
N ALA A 38 0.67 4.50 40.28
CA ALA A 38 1.89 4.05 40.96
C ALA A 38 3.13 4.83 40.52
N GLY A 39 3.07 5.44 39.34
CA GLY A 39 4.13 6.27 38.78
C GLY A 39 5.25 5.45 38.14
N GLY A 40 6.02 6.10 37.28
CA GLY A 40 7.17 5.50 36.60
C GLY A 40 7.75 6.46 35.57
N THR A 41 9.08 6.53 35.52
CA THR A 41 9.83 7.57 34.80
C THR A 41 10.35 7.07 33.45
N SER A 42 9.60 6.23 32.74
CA SER A 42 10.00 5.77 31.41
C SER A 42 8.98 6.20 30.37
N LYS A 43 9.30 7.25 29.61
CA LYS A 43 8.57 7.57 28.39
C LYS A 43 8.64 6.36 27.46
N SER A 44 7.47 5.83 27.10
CA SER A 44 7.32 4.82 26.06
C SER A 44 7.92 5.33 24.74
N ASN A 45 8.55 4.46 23.96
CA ASN A 45 9.17 4.84 22.68
C ASN A 45 8.13 5.37 21.68
N THR A 46 8.14 6.68 21.46
CA THR A 46 7.36 7.37 20.42
C THR A 46 8.22 7.66 19.18
N TYR A 47 7.57 7.88 18.05
CA TYR A 47 8.18 8.19 16.75
C TYR A 47 7.67 9.54 16.23
N SER A 48 8.38 10.15 15.29
CA SER A 48 7.98 11.44 14.70
C SER A 48 6.62 11.45 14.00
N ILE A 49 6.09 10.28 13.64
CA ILE A 49 4.77 10.12 13.02
C ILE A 49 3.64 9.96 14.04
N ASP A 50 3.97 9.69 15.31
CA ASP A 50 2.98 9.50 16.36
C ASP A 50 2.28 10.82 16.64
N HIS A 51 0.98 10.73 16.89
CA HIS A 51 0.17 11.88 17.25
C HIS A 51 -0.09 11.86 18.75
N HIS A 52 0.40 12.89 19.42
CA HIS A 52 0.19 13.12 20.84
C HIS A 52 -1.16 13.80 21.06
N PHE A 53 -1.92 13.31 22.02
CA PHE A 53 -3.18 13.92 22.42
C PHE A 53 -2.89 15.23 23.18
N PRO A 54 -3.59 16.33 22.86
CA PRO A 54 -3.31 17.62 23.47
C PRO A 54 -3.53 17.62 25.00
N GLY A 55 -2.69 18.35 25.71
CA GLY A 55 -2.76 18.54 27.16
C GLY A 55 -1.75 17.71 27.96
N GLY A 56 -1.29 16.59 27.41
CA GLY A 56 -0.43 15.61 28.10
C GLY A 56 1.04 15.58 27.69
N GLU A 57 1.44 16.34 26.67
CA GLU A 57 2.76 16.23 25.99
C GLU A 57 3.97 16.41 26.92
N SER A 58 3.83 17.22 27.97
CA SER A 58 4.87 17.48 28.96
C SER A 58 4.97 16.42 30.06
N SER A 59 4.03 15.47 30.13
CA SER A 59 4.06 14.40 31.13
C SER A 59 5.27 13.50 30.92
N GLU A 60 5.82 13.00 32.02
CA GLU A 60 6.89 11.99 32.04
C GLU A 60 6.35 10.58 31.75
N ILE A 61 5.05 10.35 31.98
CA ILE A 61 4.40 9.05 31.80
C ILE A 61 3.81 8.99 30.39
N GLY A 62 4.47 8.25 29.51
CA GLY A 62 3.96 7.97 28.16
C GLY A 62 3.04 6.75 28.14
N VAL A 63 1.87 6.88 27.49
CA VAL A 63 0.92 5.79 27.28
C VAL A 63 0.59 5.66 25.80
N ILE A 64 0.84 4.47 25.25
CA ILE A 64 0.53 4.14 23.86
C ILE A 64 -0.64 3.17 23.82
N LEU A 65 -1.75 3.57 23.20
CA LEU A 65 -2.90 2.70 22.99
C LEU A 65 -2.83 2.04 21.61
N TYR A 66 -2.76 0.71 21.59
CA TYR A 66 -2.98 -0.11 20.39
C TYR A 66 -4.42 -0.59 20.38
N ALA A 67 -5.23 -0.06 19.48
CA ALA A 67 -6.64 -0.47 19.43
C ALA A 67 -7.27 -0.24 18.05
N ASP A 68 -8.35 -0.97 17.82
CA ASP A 68 -9.22 -0.78 16.68
C ASP A 68 -10.30 0.24 17.05
N ILE A 69 -10.32 1.37 16.33
CA ILE A 69 -11.20 2.51 16.62
C ILE A 69 -12.68 2.11 16.50
N ALA A 70 -12.99 1.06 15.73
CA ALA A 70 -14.34 0.57 15.55
C ALA A 70 -14.89 -0.23 16.76
N THR A 71 -14.12 -0.40 17.83
CA THR A 71 -14.46 -1.29 18.96
C THR A 71 -14.93 -0.52 20.19
N SER A 72 -15.77 -1.16 21.01
CA SER A 72 -16.24 -0.59 22.28
C SER A 72 -15.13 -0.45 23.31
N GLU A 73 -14.16 -1.35 23.25
CA GLU A 73 -12.98 -1.42 24.11
C GLU A 73 -12.12 -0.19 23.88
N PHE A 74 -11.89 0.19 22.61
CA PHE A 74 -11.24 1.46 22.28
C PHE A 74 -11.94 2.64 22.96
N LYS A 75 -13.27 2.73 22.90
CA LYS A 75 -14.00 3.84 23.55
C LYS A 75 -13.72 3.92 25.06
N SER A 76 -13.72 2.78 25.75
CA SER A 76 -13.45 2.75 27.20
C SER A 76 -12.05 3.22 27.56
N PHE A 77 -11.03 2.73 26.84
CA PHE A 77 -9.63 3.16 27.00
C PHE A 77 -9.46 4.63 26.63
N HIS A 78 -10.01 5.04 25.49
CA HIS A 78 -9.90 6.40 24.99
C HIS A 78 -10.49 7.41 25.96
N LEU A 79 -11.68 7.16 26.53
CA LEU A 79 -12.28 8.07 27.50
C LEU A 79 -11.42 8.21 28.76
N ALA A 80 -10.87 7.11 29.27
CA ALA A 80 -9.98 7.16 30.42
C ALA A 80 -8.67 7.92 30.12
N LEU A 81 -8.01 7.60 29.00
CA LEU A 81 -6.75 8.23 28.61
C LEU A 81 -6.93 9.70 28.24
N LYS A 82 -8.04 10.06 27.61
CA LYS A 82 -8.42 11.45 27.35
C LYS A 82 -8.47 12.24 28.65
N THR A 83 -9.19 11.74 29.67
CA THR A 83 -9.28 12.45 30.96
C THR A 83 -7.94 12.62 31.64
N LEU A 84 -7.04 11.62 31.54
CA LEU A 84 -5.70 11.68 32.12
C LEU A 84 -4.75 12.60 31.34
N ALA A 85 -4.90 12.68 30.02
CA ALA A 85 -4.11 13.57 29.18
C ALA A 85 -4.56 15.02 29.34
N GLU A 86 -5.87 15.27 29.43
CA GLU A 86 -6.42 16.61 29.71
C GLU A 86 -6.00 17.14 31.09
N SER A 87 -5.78 16.26 32.07
CA SER A 87 -5.21 16.63 33.37
C SER A 87 -3.68 16.75 33.37
N GLY A 88 -3.01 16.57 32.23
CA GLY A 88 -1.55 16.63 32.10
C GLY A 88 -0.82 15.47 32.79
N THR A 89 -1.54 14.41 33.17
CA THR A 89 -0.98 13.28 33.93
C THR A 89 -0.23 12.31 33.03
N VAL A 90 -0.68 12.11 31.79
CA VAL A 90 -0.05 11.19 30.84
C VAL A 90 0.10 11.83 29.47
N ASP A 91 1.18 11.46 28.79
CA ASP A 91 1.37 11.73 27.37
C ASP A 91 0.74 10.59 26.57
N TYR A 92 -0.39 10.87 25.91
CA TYR A 92 -1.23 9.85 25.30
C TYR A 92 -1.05 9.80 23.77
N VAL A 93 -0.67 8.64 23.25
CA VAL A 93 -0.55 8.37 21.81
C VAL A 93 -1.48 7.22 21.40
N LEU A 94 -2.17 7.38 20.27
CA LEU A 94 -2.99 6.33 19.65
C LEU A 94 -2.27 5.72 18.44
N ARG A 95 -2.03 4.41 18.47
CA ARG A 95 -1.57 3.63 17.31
C ARG A 95 -2.68 2.69 16.86
N HIS A 96 -3.15 2.88 15.63
CA HIS A 96 -4.21 2.02 15.10
C HIS A 96 -3.71 0.58 14.92
N TYR A 97 -4.41 -0.36 15.56
CA TYR A 97 -4.16 -1.79 15.46
C TYR A 97 -5.49 -2.51 15.30
N SER A 98 -5.61 -3.37 14.31
CA SER A 98 -6.76 -4.27 14.19
C SER A 98 -6.25 -5.70 14.13
N LYS A 99 -6.82 -6.55 14.99
CA LYS A 99 -6.56 -7.99 14.99
C LYS A 99 -7.11 -8.67 13.73
N ARG A 100 -8.11 -8.05 13.08
CA ARG A 100 -8.71 -8.60 11.86
C ARG A 100 -7.82 -8.26 10.68
N GLU A 101 -7.04 -9.23 10.23
CA GLU A 101 -6.31 -9.10 8.98
C GLU A 101 -7.26 -9.30 7.80
N ASN A 102 -7.26 -8.34 6.87
CA ASN A 102 -7.87 -8.54 5.56
C ASN A 102 -6.86 -9.27 4.67
N SER A 103 -7.26 -10.39 4.10
CA SER A 103 -6.42 -11.18 3.18
C SER A 103 -6.29 -10.55 1.78
N ARG A 104 -7.04 -9.49 1.51
CA ARG A 104 -7.03 -8.81 0.20
C ARG A 104 -5.89 -7.79 0.14
N ASN A 105 -5.07 -7.92 -0.90
CA ASN A 105 -4.05 -6.94 -1.23
C ASN A 105 -4.68 -5.61 -1.64
N VAL A 106 -4.05 -4.50 -1.24
CA VAL A 106 -4.47 -3.15 -1.62
C VAL A 106 -4.05 -2.90 -3.07
N ARG A 107 -4.99 -2.46 -3.91
CA ARG A 107 -4.68 -1.98 -5.26
C ARG A 107 -4.15 -0.55 -5.17
N LEU A 108 -2.89 -0.36 -5.53
CA LEU A 108 -2.27 0.95 -5.57
C LEU A 108 -2.49 1.60 -6.94
N SER A 109 -2.65 2.91 -6.95
CA SER A 109 -2.74 3.74 -8.15
C SER A 109 -1.51 4.66 -8.22
N GLY A 110 -1.32 5.36 -9.33
CA GLY A 110 -0.20 6.30 -9.51
C GLY A 110 0.96 5.76 -10.35
N TYR A 111 0.73 4.67 -11.08
CA TYR A 111 1.61 4.21 -12.15
C TYR A 111 0.90 4.32 -13.49
N GLY A 112 1.65 4.67 -14.54
CA GLY A 112 1.18 4.63 -15.92
C GLY A 112 1.63 3.31 -16.57
N VAL A 113 0.77 2.73 -17.40
CA VAL A 113 1.12 1.58 -18.24
C VAL A 113 0.97 2.02 -19.68
N GLU A 114 2.01 1.83 -20.48
CA GLU A 114 1.98 2.04 -21.91
C GLU A 114 2.30 0.75 -22.66
N LEU A 115 1.71 0.60 -23.84
CA LEU A 115 2.01 -0.48 -24.76
C LEU A 115 2.75 0.12 -25.96
N GLN A 116 4.06 -0.14 -26.02
CA GLN A 116 4.87 0.33 -27.14
C GLN A 116 4.86 -0.70 -28.27
N ILE A 117 4.49 -0.25 -29.47
CA ILE A 117 4.61 -1.04 -30.69
C ILE A 117 6.11 -1.12 -31.04
N LYS A 118 6.68 -2.34 -31.03
CA LYS A 118 8.12 -2.55 -31.29
C LYS A 118 8.51 -2.44 -32.77
N SER A 119 7.58 -2.67 -33.70
CA SER A 119 7.78 -2.44 -35.13
C SER A 119 6.52 -1.83 -35.72
N SER A 120 6.64 -0.63 -36.29
CA SER A 120 5.57 0.08 -37.02
C SER A 120 5.70 -0.08 -38.54
N GLU A 121 6.64 -0.91 -39.01
CA GLU A 121 6.80 -1.19 -40.43
C GLU A 121 5.68 -2.13 -40.90
N TYR A 122 4.87 -1.65 -41.85
CA TYR A 122 3.93 -2.48 -42.58
C TYR A 122 4.65 -3.07 -43.79
N LYS A 123 4.99 -4.36 -43.75
CA LYS A 123 5.41 -5.10 -44.94
C LYS A 123 4.15 -5.59 -45.64
N ALA A 124 3.73 -4.87 -46.68
CA ALA A 124 2.71 -5.35 -47.60
C ALA A 124 3.38 -6.36 -48.55
N GLN A 125 3.06 -7.64 -48.41
CA GLN A 125 3.41 -8.62 -49.43
C GLN A 125 2.26 -8.62 -50.44
N ASP A 126 2.59 -8.39 -51.71
CA ASP A 126 1.61 -8.39 -52.79
C ASP A 126 1.31 -9.84 -53.20
N ASP A 127 0.17 -10.36 -52.74
CA ASP A 127 -0.28 -11.73 -53.00
C ASP A 127 -0.90 -11.88 -54.41
N THR A 128 -0.82 -10.87 -55.30
CA THR A 128 -1.35 -10.98 -56.67
C THR A 128 -0.59 -11.97 -57.57
N LYS A 129 0.57 -12.47 -57.14
CA LYS A 129 1.17 -13.67 -57.74
C LYS A 129 0.61 -14.90 -57.06
N ILE A 130 -0.49 -15.40 -57.61
CA ILE A 130 -0.85 -16.81 -57.46
C ILE A 130 0.30 -17.57 -58.10
N GLU A 131 1.17 -18.20 -57.31
CA GLU A 131 2.00 -19.27 -57.86
C GLU A 131 1.04 -20.41 -58.21
N GLU A 132 0.50 -20.34 -59.43
CA GLU A 132 -0.16 -21.47 -60.04
C GLU A 132 0.92 -22.55 -60.19
N ASP A 133 0.86 -23.56 -59.32
CA ASP A 133 1.46 -24.87 -59.54
C ASP A 133 1.06 -25.35 -60.95
N GLY A 134 1.90 -25.08 -61.94
CA GLY A 134 1.47 -25.14 -63.33
C GLY A 134 2.59 -24.92 -64.34
N ASN A 135 3.66 -25.70 -64.21
CA ASN A 135 4.65 -26.03 -65.24
C ASN A 135 4.31 -25.55 -66.66
N LYS A 136 5.02 -24.53 -67.17
CA LYS A 136 5.25 -24.31 -68.59
C LYS A 136 6.52 -23.50 -68.83
N GLU A 137 7.33 -24.08 -69.70
CA GLU A 137 8.68 -23.75 -70.10
C GLU A 137 8.71 -22.47 -70.96
N ASP A 138 9.87 -21.80 -70.90
CA ASP A 138 10.52 -20.91 -71.89
C ASP A 138 9.65 -19.97 -72.75
N ASP A 139 9.86 -18.66 -72.59
CA ASP A 139 10.50 -17.89 -73.67
C ASP A 139 10.98 -16.50 -73.20
N GLU A 140 12.17 -16.17 -73.68
CA GLU A 140 12.92 -14.94 -73.45
C GLU A 140 12.24 -13.75 -74.16
N GLU A 141 11.89 -12.70 -73.42
CA GLU A 141 12.02 -11.30 -73.86
C GLU A 141 11.77 -10.38 -72.65
N GLN A 142 12.86 -10.00 -71.97
CA GLN A 142 12.84 -8.96 -70.96
C GLN A 142 12.60 -7.61 -71.65
N GLU A 143 11.33 -7.25 -71.84
CA GLU A 143 10.98 -5.87 -72.17
C GLU A 143 11.17 -5.00 -70.92
N ALA A 144 12.21 -4.17 -70.95
CA ALA A 144 12.64 -3.36 -69.82
C ALA A 144 11.55 -2.37 -69.40
N GLU A 145 10.97 -2.60 -68.22
CA GLU A 145 10.18 -1.64 -67.49
C GLU A 145 11.10 -0.47 -67.08
N ILE A 146 10.94 0.68 -67.73
CA ILE A 146 11.69 1.90 -67.41
C ILE A 146 10.72 2.87 -66.75
N GLU A 147 10.97 3.20 -65.48
CA GLU A 147 10.16 4.12 -64.67
C GLU A 147 8.64 3.85 -64.69
N GLY A 148 8.24 2.57 -64.72
CA GLY A 148 6.84 2.16 -64.51
C GLY A 148 5.90 2.40 -65.70
N PHE A 149 6.43 2.63 -66.92
CA PHE A 149 5.61 2.71 -68.13
C PHE A 149 5.85 1.51 -69.06
N LEU A 150 4.76 0.89 -69.50
CA LEU A 150 4.73 -0.15 -70.53
C LEU A 150 4.24 0.45 -71.85
N PHE A 151 5.16 0.66 -72.79
CA PHE A 151 4.90 1.33 -74.07
C PHE A 151 4.19 0.44 -75.11
N SER A 152 4.06 -0.86 -74.87
CA SER A 152 3.45 -1.83 -75.80
C SER A 152 1.92 -1.77 -75.87
N LYS A 153 1.25 -0.94 -75.05
CA LYS A 153 -0.21 -0.78 -75.04
C LYS A 153 -0.72 0.53 -75.66
N LEU A 154 0.14 1.30 -76.31
CA LEU A 154 -0.21 2.55 -76.99
C LEU A 154 -0.16 2.36 -78.51
N GLU A 155 -1.13 1.65 -79.07
CA GLU A 155 -1.55 1.75 -80.48
C GLU A 155 -3.08 1.65 -80.57
#